data_AF-A0A501WFA3-F1
#
_entry.id   AF-A0A501WFA3-F1
#
_cell.length_a   1.000
_cell.length_b   1.000
_cell.length_c   1.000
_cell.angle_alpha   90.00
_cell.angle_beta   90.00
_cell.angle_gamma   90.00
#
_symmetry.space_group_name_H-M   'P 1'
#
loop_
_entity.id
_entity.type
_entity.pdbx_description
1 polymer ?
#
loop_
_entity_poly.entity_id
_entity_poly.type
_entity_poly.pdbx_seq_one_letter_code
_entity_poly.pdbx_strand_id
1 'polypeptide(L)'
;MVKTNVHRGEVIRDAVKASGVAIGVVAEKMSISRKTLYNKFKESSIPYSFILKLGEVIHHDFSQDFPHLSKTVKKETTKPQPQLSTNLLLPFDSEPQEVYKPNNLRDCEQELVNLQRKYINLLEKFNDLLLKTQV
;
A
#
# COMPACT_ATOMS: atom_id res chain seq x y z
N MET A 1 21.75 2.33 -21.41
CA MET A 1 20.65 1.78 -22.24
C MET A 1 19.83 0.87 -21.33
N VAL A 2 18.55 1.05 -20.98
CA VAL A 2 17.38 1.65 -21.63
C VAL A 2 16.54 2.33 -20.54
N LYS A 3 16.36 3.66 -20.59
CA LYS A 3 15.28 4.34 -19.83
C LYS A 3 14.05 4.29 -20.71
N THR A 4 13.32 3.19 -20.67
CA THR A 4 11.93 3.18 -21.15
C THR A 4 11.15 4.00 -20.14
N ASN A 5 11.02 5.30 -20.40
CA ASN A 5 10.14 6.19 -19.66
C ASN A 5 8.70 5.80 -20.04
N VAL A 6 8.24 4.67 -19.50
CA VAL A 6 6.90 4.16 -19.73
C VAL A 6 5.93 5.20 -19.16
N HIS A 7 5.19 5.84 -20.06
CA HIS A 7 4.23 6.87 -19.68
C HIS A 7 3.05 6.20 -18.96
N ARG A 8 3.06 6.21 -17.63
CA ARG A 8 2.12 5.42 -16.81
C ARG A 8 0.67 5.81 -17.08
N GLY A 9 0.41 7.09 -17.35
CA GLY A 9 -0.93 7.56 -17.69
C GLY A 9 -1.48 6.97 -18.99
N GLU A 10 -0.62 6.63 -19.94
CA GLU A 10 -1.03 6.03 -21.21
C GLU A 10 -1.43 4.57 -21.01
N VAL A 11 -0.59 3.81 -20.30
CA VAL A 11 -0.87 2.42 -19.92
C VAL A 11 -2.21 2.30 -19.19
N ILE A 12 -2.43 3.18 -18.20
CA ILE A 12 -3.67 3.20 -17.43
C ILE A 12 -4.88 3.47 -18.33
N ARG A 13 -4.78 4.47 -19.22
CA ARG A 13 -5.86 4.84 -20.12
C ARG A 13 -6.26 3.65 -21.01
N ASP A 14 -5.27 2.92 -21.50
CA ASP A 14 -5.50 1.79 -22.39
C ASP A 14 -6.05 0.59 -21.61
N ALA A 15 -5.64 0.37 -20.36
CA ALA A 15 -6.25 -0.61 -19.47
C ALA A 15 -7.72 -0.30 -19.14
N VAL A 16 -8.06 0.98 -18.87
CA VAL A 16 -9.44 1.40 -18.63
C VAL A 16 -10.30 1.15 -19.87
N LYS A 17 -9.78 1.46 -21.08
CA LYS A 17 -10.48 1.17 -22.34
C LYS A 17 -10.66 -0.32 -22.57
N ALA A 18 -9.64 -1.13 -22.29
CA ALA A 18 -9.71 -2.59 -22.43
C ALA A 18 -10.69 -3.24 -21.44
N SER A 19 -10.83 -2.68 -20.23
CA SER A 19 -11.77 -3.18 -19.21
C SER A 19 -13.25 -2.99 -19.59
N GLY A 20 -13.56 -2.09 -20.53
CA GLY A 20 -14.94 -1.74 -20.89
C GLY A 20 -15.68 -0.91 -19.82
N VAL A 21 -15.03 -0.57 -18.71
CA VAL A 21 -15.64 0.26 -17.65
C VAL A 21 -15.66 1.72 -18.08
N ALA A 22 -16.83 2.36 -17.97
CA ALA A 22 -16.97 3.76 -18.31
C ALA A 22 -16.10 4.65 -17.40
N ILE A 23 -15.37 5.60 -17.99
CA ILE A 23 -14.49 6.54 -17.28
C ILE A 23 -15.22 7.25 -16.13
N GLY A 24 -16.51 7.53 -16.29
CA GLY A 24 -17.33 8.13 -15.24
C GLY A 24 -17.44 7.27 -13.98
N VAL A 25 -17.67 5.96 -14.15
CA VAL A 25 -17.77 5.00 -13.05
C VAL A 25 -16.43 4.88 -12.34
N VAL A 26 -15.34 4.83 -13.10
CA VAL A 26 -13.97 4.83 -12.54
C VAL A 26 -13.71 6.07 -11.70
N ALA A 27 -14.08 7.25 -12.19
CA ALA A 27 -13.90 8.52 -11.48
C ALA A 27 -14.71 8.56 -10.17
N GLU A 28 -15.96 8.09 -10.21
CA GLU A 28 -16.83 8.00 -9.03
C GLU A 28 -16.30 7.03 -7.98
N LYS A 29 -15.83 5.84 -8.40
CA LYS A 29 -15.23 4.85 -7.49
C LYS A 29 -13.91 5.31 -6.87
N MET A 30 -13.17 6.14 -7.59
CA MET A 30 -11.91 6.74 -7.11
C MET A 30 -12.12 8.04 -6.33
N SER A 31 -13.37 8.49 -6.14
CA SER A 31 -13.72 9.76 -5.47
C SER A 31 -13.00 10.98 -6.06
N ILE A 32 -12.81 11.01 -7.39
CA ILE A 32 -12.16 12.11 -8.12
C ILE A 32 -13.04 12.62 -9.26
N SER A 33 -12.81 13.86 -9.69
CA SER A 33 -13.49 14.38 -10.87
C SER A 33 -13.01 13.71 -12.15
N ARG A 34 -13.90 13.58 -13.16
CA ARG A 34 -13.53 13.09 -14.51
C ARG A 34 -12.37 13.89 -15.11
N LYS A 35 -12.34 15.21 -14.88
CA LYS A 35 -11.25 16.10 -15.31
C LYS A 35 -9.92 15.70 -14.68
N THR A 36 -9.91 15.43 -13.37
CA THR A 36 -8.71 14.96 -12.66
C THR A 36 -8.21 13.63 -13.22
N LEU A 37 -9.13 12.72 -13.53
CA LEU A 37 -8.79 11.43 -14.13
C LEU A 37 -8.19 11.59 -15.54
N TYR A 38 -8.75 12.46 -16.38
CA TYR A 38 -8.16 12.79 -17.69
C TYR A 38 -6.79 13.45 -17.58
N ASN A 39 -6.58 14.30 -16.58
CA ASN A 39 -5.27 14.90 -16.34
C ASN A 39 -4.24 13.85 -15.93
N LYS A 40 -4.63 12.90 -15.06
CA LYS A 40 -3.79 11.75 -14.67
C LYS A 40 -3.34 10.95 -15.88
N PHE A 41 -4.19 10.72 -16.89
CA PHE A 41 -3.79 10.00 -18.11
C PHE A 41 -2.69 10.71 -18.92
N LYS A 42 -2.48 12.01 -18.72
CA LYS A 42 -1.42 12.80 -19.36
C LYS A 42 -0.13 12.88 -18.53
N GLU A 43 -0.14 12.35 -17.31
CA GLU A 43 1.03 12.34 -16.44
C GLU A 43 1.93 11.14 -16.75
N SER A 44 3.22 11.37 -17.00
CA SER A 44 4.18 10.28 -17.25
C SER A 44 4.48 9.47 -15.98
N SER A 45 4.45 10.14 -14.82
CA SER A 45 4.67 9.52 -13.52
C SER A 45 3.41 9.61 -12.69
N ILE A 46 2.86 8.45 -12.35
CA ILE A 46 1.69 8.30 -11.49
C ILE A 46 2.10 7.41 -10.31
N PRO A 47 1.72 7.76 -9.07
CA PRO A 47 2.04 6.96 -7.90
C PRO A 47 1.42 5.56 -8.01
N TYR A 48 2.18 4.54 -7.61
CA TYR A 48 1.73 3.15 -7.70
C TYR A 48 0.48 2.86 -6.86
N SER A 49 0.30 3.56 -5.74
CA SER A 49 -0.91 3.46 -4.92
C SER A 49 -2.18 3.82 -5.71
N PHE A 50 -2.08 4.75 -6.66
CA PHE A 50 -3.19 5.11 -7.54
C PHE A 50 -3.46 4.02 -8.59
N ILE A 51 -2.40 3.45 -9.16
CA ILE A 51 -2.48 2.38 -10.17
C ILE A 51 -3.13 1.12 -9.56
N LEU A 52 -2.74 0.73 -8.34
CA LEU A 52 -3.30 -0.43 -7.65
C LEU A 52 -4.78 -0.26 -7.35
N LYS A 53 -5.18 0.89 -6.80
CA LYS A 53 -6.59 1.21 -6.55
C LYS A 53 -7.40 1.19 -7.84
N LEU A 54 -6.84 1.74 -8.91
CA LEU A 54 -7.50 1.73 -10.20
C LEU A 54 -7.65 0.30 -10.76
N GLY A 55 -6.63 -0.53 -10.61
CA GLY A 55 -6.64 -1.95 -11.02
C GLY A 55 -7.73 -2.74 -10.29
N GLU A 56 -7.93 -2.45 -9.00
CA GLU A 56 -9.03 -3.04 -8.21
C GLU A 56 -10.41 -2.61 -8.75
N VAL A 57 -10.56 -1.34 -9.15
CA VAL A 57 -11.82 -0.81 -9.70
C VAL A 57 -12.16 -1.39 -11.08
N ILE A 58 -11.15 -1.63 -11.93
CA ILE A 58 -11.35 -2.15 -13.29
C ILE A 58 -11.07 -3.66 -13.40
N HIS A 59 -10.80 -4.34 -12.29
CA HIS A 59 -10.39 -5.74 -12.21
C HIS A 59 -9.24 -6.12 -13.17
N HIS A 60 -8.27 -5.21 -13.35
CA HIS A 60 -7.10 -5.41 -14.22
C HIS A 60 -5.83 -5.59 -13.40
N ASP A 61 -5.02 -6.58 -13.79
CA ASP A 61 -3.71 -6.83 -13.18
C ASP A 61 -2.61 -6.05 -13.91
N PHE A 62 -2.15 -4.97 -13.28
CA PHE A 62 -1.08 -4.11 -13.78
C PHE A 62 0.34 -4.70 -13.59
N SER A 63 0.48 -5.90 -13.02
CA SER A 63 1.77 -6.58 -12.81
C SER A 63 2.50 -6.91 -14.12
N GLN A 64 1.75 -7.11 -15.22
CA GLN A 64 2.32 -7.36 -16.55
C GLN A 64 2.88 -6.09 -17.19
N ASP A 65 2.17 -4.96 -17.04
CA ASP A 65 2.54 -3.68 -17.64
C ASP A 65 3.67 -2.99 -16.88
N PHE A 66 3.78 -3.24 -15.58
CA PHE A 66 4.83 -2.70 -14.72
C PHE A 66 5.66 -3.84 -14.13
N PRO A 67 6.67 -4.39 -14.84
CA PRO A 67 7.53 -5.45 -14.32
C PRO A 67 8.40 -5.03 -13.12
N HIS A 68 8.48 -3.73 -12.82
CA HIS A 68 9.06 -3.24 -11.56
C HIS A 68 8.10 -3.38 -10.35
N LEU A 69 6.81 -3.61 -10.58
CA LEU A 69 5.78 -3.88 -9.57
C LEU A 69 5.74 -5.38 -9.21
N SER A 70 6.12 -6.26 -10.14
CA SER A 70 6.04 -7.73 -9.97
C SER A 70 7.15 -8.35 -9.11
N LYS A 71 8.19 -7.59 -8.72
CA LYS A 71 9.25 -8.12 -7.84
C LYS A 71 8.79 -8.37 -6.39
N THR A 72 7.57 -7.99 -6.02
CA THR A 72 6.99 -8.31 -4.71
C THR A 72 5.81 -9.27 -4.77
N VAL A 73 5.39 -9.74 -5.96
CA VAL A 73 4.19 -10.58 -6.09
C VAL A 73 4.41 -11.66 -7.14
N LYS A 74 5.17 -12.71 -6.79
CA LYS A 74 5.05 -14.00 -7.47
C LYS A 74 4.02 -14.85 -6.72
N LYS A 75 2.88 -15.06 -7.39
CA LYS A 75 1.88 -16.13 -7.21
C LYS A 75 1.31 -16.33 -5.80
N GLU A 76 0.06 -15.94 -5.61
CA GLU A 76 -1.00 -16.90 -5.28
C GLU A 76 -2.31 -16.51 -6.01
N THR A 77 -2.65 -17.31 -7.02
CA THR A 77 -4.01 -17.34 -7.59
C THR A 77 -4.87 -18.22 -6.68
N THR A 78 -5.70 -17.63 -5.83
CA THR A 78 -7.16 -17.89 -5.68
C THR A 78 -7.75 -17.30 -4.39
N LYS A 79 -8.58 -16.24 -4.55
CA LYS A 79 -9.64 -15.74 -3.64
C LYS A 79 -9.21 -15.17 -2.25
N PRO A 80 -10.09 -14.35 -1.62
CA PRO A 80 -9.82 -12.96 -1.20
C PRO A 80 -9.14 -12.84 0.16
N GLN A 81 -8.23 -11.87 0.32
CA GLN A 81 -8.17 -10.96 1.47
C GLN A 81 -7.09 -9.87 1.32
N PRO A 82 -7.26 -8.69 1.96
CA PRO A 82 -6.42 -7.50 1.80
C PRO A 82 -5.23 -7.52 2.76
N GLN A 83 -4.00 -7.33 2.28
CA GLN A 83 -2.85 -7.03 3.13
C GLN A 83 -2.03 -5.85 2.59
N LEU A 84 -2.14 -4.74 3.32
CA LEU A 84 -1.30 -3.56 3.21
C LEU A 84 -0.09 -3.72 4.15
N SER A 85 1.12 -3.61 3.57
CA SER A 85 2.32 -2.89 4.08
C SER A 85 2.96 -3.38 5.40
N THR A 86 4.26 -3.49 5.65
CA THR A 86 5.49 -2.83 5.16
C THR A 86 6.69 -3.71 5.57
N ASN A 87 7.53 -4.17 4.64
CA ASN A 87 8.82 -4.80 4.99
C ASN A 87 9.97 -3.91 4.51
N LEU A 88 10.39 -2.96 5.37
CA LEU A 88 11.74 -2.42 5.34
C LEU A 88 12.53 -3.18 6.42
N LEU A 89 13.01 -4.37 6.06
CA LEU A 89 13.77 -5.23 6.96
C LEU A 89 15.18 -4.67 7.12
N LEU A 90 15.50 -4.14 8.30
CA LEU A 90 16.89 -3.87 8.69
C LEU A 90 17.53 -5.19 9.19
N PRO A 91 18.78 -5.51 8.82
CA PRO A 91 19.39 -6.83 9.06
C PRO A 91 19.78 -7.18 10.51
N PHE A 92 19.25 -6.51 11.54
CA PHE A 92 19.80 -6.62 12.89
C PHE A 92 18.97 -7.56 13.77
N ASP A 93 19.54 -8.75 13.95
CA ASP A 93 19.36 -9.74 15.01
C ASP A 93 18.11 -10.63 14.98
N SER A 94 18.26 -11.73 14.24
CA SER A 94 18.14 -13.11 14.73
C SER A 94 17.12 -13.39 15.84
N GLU A 95 15.88 -13.69 15.47
CA GLU A 95 15.00 -14.71 16.07
C GLU A 95 13.96 -15.11 14.99
N PRO A 96 13.37 -16.33 15.03
CA PRO A 96 12.30 -16.72 14.12
C PRO A 96 11.09 -15.79 14.31
N GLN A 97 10.96 -14.79 13.45
CA GLN A 97 9.77 -13.96 13.40
C GLN A 97 8.65 -14.80 12.78
N GLU A 98 7.94 -15.54 13.63
CA GLU A 98 6.65 -16.16 13.32
C GLU A 98 5.80 -15.10 12.59
N VAL A 99 5.38 -15.44 11.37
CA VAL A 99 4.55 -14.58 10.53
C VAL A 99 3.29 -14.25 11.32
N TYR A 100 3.21 -13.02 11.83
CA TYR A 100 2.11 -12.59 12.67
C TYR A 100 0.81 -12.56 11.86
N LYS A 101 -0.01 -13.59 12.03
CA LYS A 101 -1.37 -13.67 11.48
C LYS A 101 -2.34 -13.55 12.65
N PRO A 102 -2.99 -12.39 12.85
CA PRO A 102 -4.03 -12.29 13.86
C PRO A 102 -5.21 -13.18 13.43
N ASN A 103 -5.47 -14.22 14.21
CA ASN A 103 -6.52 -15.19 13.90
C ASN A 103 -7.92 -14.66 14.25
N ASN A 104 -8.05 -13.67 15.14
CA ASN A 104 -9.34 -13.07 15.55
C ASN A 104 -9.26 -11.56 15.85
N LEU A 105 -10.37 -10.85 15.63
CA LEU A 105 -10.51 -9.40 15.87
C LEU A 105 -10.21 -8.99 17.33
N ARG A 106 -10.61 -9.81 18.30
CA ARG A 106 -10.37 -9.57 19.73
C ARG A 106 -8.88 -9.61 20.08
N ASP A 107 -8.10 -10.43 19.37
CA ASP A 107 -6.67 -10.55 19.61
C ASP A 107 -5.96 -9.27 19.14
N CYS A 108 -6.38 -8.70 18.00
CA CYS A 108 -5.91 -7.39 17.53
C CYS A 108 -6.18 -6.28 18.55
N GLU A 109 -7.39 -6.24 19.10
CA GLU A 109 -7.79 -5.24 20.10
C GLU A 109 -6.95 -5.36 21.37
N GLN A 110 -6.76 -6.59 21.86
CA GLN A 110 -5.95 -6.85 23.04
C GLN A 110 -4.48 -6.44 22.83
N GLU A 111 -3.95 -6.70 21.65
CA GLU A 111 -2.59 -6.30 21.30
C GLU A 111 -2.42 -4.80 21.15
N LEU A 112 -3.42 -4.11 20.58
CA LEU A 112 -3.42 -2.65 20.53
C LEU A 112 -3.33 -2.07 21.94
N VAL A 113 -4.11 -2.59 22.88
CA VAL A 113 -4.07 -2.18 24.29
C VAL A 113 -2.71 -2.50 24.92
N ASN A 114 -2.13 -3.67 24.61
CA ASN A 114 -0.79 -4.02 25.09
C ASN A 114 0.30 -3.08 24.56
N LEU A 115 0.23 -2.72 23.28
CA LEU A 115 1.19 -1.81 22.67
C LEU A 115 1.04 -0.39 23.22
N GLN A 116 -0.20 0.07 23.41
CA GLN A 116 -0.48 1.35 24.05
C GLN A 116 0.09 1.40 25.47
N ARG A 117 -0.08 0.34 26.27
CA ARG A 117 0.53 0.25 27.61
C ARG A 117 2.06 0.33 27.56
N LYS A 118 2.70 -0.39 26.64
CA LYS A 118 4.17 -0.34 26.46
C LYS A 118 4.64 1.06 26.10
N TYR A 119 3.93 1.74 25.20
CA TYR A 119 4.24 3.11 24.79
C TYR A 119 4.12 4.09 25.96
N ILE A 120 3.02 4.02 26.73
CA ILE A 120 2.82 4.87 27.90
C ILE A 120 3.95 4.66 28.91
N ASN A 121 4.30 3.41 29.22
CA ASN A 121 5.40 3.11 30.15
C ASN A 121 6.75 3.66 29.67
N LEU A 122 7.01 3.60 28.37
CA LEU A 122 8.22 4.15 27.78
C LEU A 122 8.24 5.68 27.88
N LEU A 123 7.09 6.33 27.63
CA LEU A 123 6.94 7.77 27.73
C LEU A 123 7.11 8.27 29.17
N GLU A 124 6.55 7.55 30.14
CA GLU A 124 6.75 7.81 31.57
C GLU A 124 8.23 7.70 31.95
N LYS A 125 8.91 6.62 31.56
CA LYS A 125 10.35 6.45 31.80
C LYS A 125 11.18 7.55 31.15
N PHE A 126 10.82 7.98 29.96
CA PHE A 126 11.50 9.07 29.27
C PHE A 126 11.32 10.40 30.00
N ASN A 127 10.09 10.70 30.44
CA ASN A 127 9.80 11.89 31.23
C ASN A 127 10.52 11.86 32.58
N ASP A 128 10.57 10.71 33.26
CA ASP A 128 11.35 10.52 34.48
C ASP A 128 12.85 10.78 34.25
N LEU A 129 13.37 10.38 33.09
CA LEU A 129 14.76 10.64 32.71
C LEU A 129 15.02 12.14 32.52
N LEU A 130 14.11 12.83 31.81
CA LEU A 130 14.20 14.29 31.61
C LEU A 130 14.18 15.04 32.95
N LEU A 131 13.30 14.63 33.88
CA LEU A 131 13.22 15.23 35.20
C LEU A 131 14.50 15.00 36.03
N LYS A 132 15.11 13.81 35.92
CA LYS A 132 16.37 13.47 36.60
C LYS A 132 17.59 14.21 36.04
N THR A 133 17.58 14.58 34.76
CA THR A 133 18.70 15.30 34.11
C THR A 133 18.61 16.83 34.28
N GLN A 134 17.45 17.35 34.71
CA GLN A 134 17.24 18.79 34.96
C GLN A 134 17.64 19.24 36.38
N VAL A 135 18.24 18.35 37.18
CA VAL A 135 18.82 18.63 38.52
C VAL A 135 20.34 18.53 38.42
#